data_AF-A0A1I1KME6-F1
#
_entry.id   AF-A0A1I1KME6-F1
#
_cell.length_a   1.000
_cell.length_b   1.000
_cell.length_c   1.000
_cell.angle_alpha   90.00
_cell.angle_beta   90.00
_cell.angle_gamma   90.00
#
_symmetry.space_group_name_H-M   'P 1'
#
loop_
_entity.id
_entity.type
_entity.pdbx_description
1 polymer ?
#
loop_
_entity_poly.entity_id
_entity_poly.type
_entity_poly.pdbx_seq_one_letter_code
_entity_poly.pdbx_strand_id
1 'polypeptide(L)'
;MNAGRSSELELLLMTCTMDLSLEKKTQLSQFLGKYQLNWDFLFSLADRHRVAPFLYRTLQDLPNIPAKFLTRLQHECQITATDSMLKLHEYHRVAKLLSEHNIKHIAFKGVYLAENNYPDRSLRSIGDLDILVEKNSLFEVIQLLEADQYQLGHQYKHYLQYNKRIILADLQEVSLFKPFFNKSHFDIDLHWEIDCLNKQYASFCLQDILTPPLLVKEHQIIILVIHHGVINIWQKIIYINDLYFSLNNKDINWSWLLQELRQYGLETVFLVGVQWCHQIWNLPLPASVEELIASEQVNSMAVAYEKNWEVEKALLIINPGLRQIALFTSAQTQFTKKLKIYTAYISHFVFRSSLIKIGRYRFYLPRQFGFLTAFFRIIYGVYKSLSIS
;
A
#
# COMPACT_ATOMS: atom_id res chain seq x y z
N MET A 1 -20.05 19.28 -5.33
CA MET A 1 -20.21 18.00 -4.60
C MET A 1 -20.61 16.93 -5.60
N ASN A 2 -19.80 15.88 -5.74
CA ASN A 2 -20.31 14.63 -6.30
C ASN A 2 -21.44 14.15 -5.38
N ALA A 3 -22.58 13.76 -5.96
CA ALA A 3 -23.88 13.58 -5.28
C ALA A 3 -23.94 12.41 -4.26
N GLY A 4 -22.83 11.97 -3.68
CA GLY A 4 -22.78 10.85 -2.74
C GLY A 4 -21.68 10.87 -1.69
N ARG A 5 -20.88 11.95 -1.55
CA ARG A 5 -19.85 12.05 -0.49
C ARG A 5 -20.39 12.81 0.72
N SER A 6 -19.98 12.42 1.93
CA SER A 6 -20.22 13.26 3.12
C SER A 6 -19.48 14.60 3.03
N SER A 7 -19.96 15.60 3.77
CA SER A 7 -19.28 16.89 3.92
C SER A 7 -17.88 16.74 4.51
N GLU A 8 -17.69 15.77 5.40
CA GLU A 8 -16.44 15.47 6.07
C GLU A 8 -15.42 14.86 5.11
N LEU A 9 -15.85 13.92 4.25
CA LEU A 9 -14.99 13.38 3.20
C LEU A 9 -14.61 14.47 2.19
N GLU A 10 -15.57 15.31 1.77
CA GLU A 10 -15.27 16.40 0.83
C GLU A 10 -14.27 17.39 1.43
N LEU A 11 -14.44 17.80 2.70
CA LEU A 11 -13.46 18.61 3.40
C LEU A 11 -12.09 17.93 3.47
N LEU A 12 -12.06 16.62 3.72
CA LEU A 12 -10.81 15.87 3.75
C LEU A 12 -10.08 15.94 2.40
N LEU A 13 -10.79 15.76 1.28
CA LEU A 13 -10.22 15.87 -0.07
C LEU A 13 -9.70 17.28 -0.37
N MET A 14 -10.42 18.32 0.05
CA MET A 14 -10.01 19.72 -0.11
C MET A 14 -8.73 20.07 0.68
N THR A 15 -8.48 19.39 1.79
CA THR A 15 -7.35 19.66 2.69
C THR A 15 -6.11 18.81 2.40
N CYS A 16 -6.21 17.77 1.55
CA CYS A 16 -5.10 16.89 1.18
C CYS A 16 -4.20 17.46 0.06
N THR A 17 -4.00 18.78 0.00
CA THR A 17 -3.10 19.45 -0.97
C THR A 17 -1.99 20.22 -0.27
N MET A 18 -0.85 20.40 -0.96
CA MET A 18 0.29 21.14 -0.41
C MET A 18 0.08 22.65 -0.40
N ASP A 19 -0.37 23.19 -1.53
CA ASP A 19 -0.46 24.63 -1.73
C ASP A 19 -1.92 25.07 -1.61
N LEU A 20 -2.23 25.64 -0.45
CA LEU A 20 -3.45 26.37 -0.21
C LEU A 20 -3.28 27.77 -0.77
N SER A 21 -3.57 27.92 -2.07
CA SER A 21 -3.76 29.24 -2.65
C SER A 21 -4.77 30.05 -1.83
N LEU A 22 -4.69 31.38 -1.89
CA LEU A 22 -5.65 32.25 -1.20
C LEU A 22 -7.10 31.93 -1.63
N GLU A 23 -7.28 31.54 -2.88
CA GLU A 23 -8.54 31.05 -3.43
C GLU A 23 -9.02 29.77 -2.72
N LYS A 24 -8.17 28.76 -2.57
CA LYS A 24 -8.52 27.53 -1.84
C LYS A 24 -8.85 27.79 -0.37
N LYS A 25 -8.12 28.69 0.31
CA LYS A 25 -8.44 29.08 1.71
C LYS A 25 -9.82 29.73 1.81
N THR A 26 -10.18 30.55 0.82
CA THR A 26 -11.50 31.18 0.72
C THR A 26 -12.58 30.13 0.49
N GLN A 27 -12.38 29.20 -0.44
CA GLN A 27 -13.30 28.09 -0.71
C GLN A 27 -13.51 27.21 0.53
N LEU A 28 -12.44 26.87 1.26
CA LEU A 28 -12.53 26.11 2.51
C LEU A 28 -13.34 26.85 3.58
N SER A 29 -13.11 28.15 3.74
CA SER A 29 -13.83 28.98 4.72
C SER A 29 -15.32 29.09 4.38
N GLN A 30 -15.66 29.25 3.09
CA GLN A 30 -17.05 29.20 2.62
C GLN A 30 -17.69 27.83 2.84
N PHE A 31 -16.95 26.75 2.59
CA PHE A 31 -17.43 25.38 2.83
C PHE A 31 -17.74 25.15 4.32
N LEU A 32 -16.81 25.52 5.21
CA LEU A 32 -16.96 25.42 6.65
C LEU A 32 -18.13 26.26 7.19
N GLY A 33 -18.40 27.42 6.58
CA GLY A 33 -19.55 28.26 6.95
C GLY A 33 -20.89 27.71 6.45
N LYS A 34 -20.89 26.89 5.40
CA LYS A 34 -22.10 26.34 4.77
C LYS A 34 -22.55 25.02 5.39
N TYR A 35 -21.61 24.17 5.79
CA TYR A 35 -21.91 22.80 6.24
C TYR A 35 -21.62 22.64 7.73
N GLN A 36 -22.56 22.03 8.46
CA GLN A 36 -22.34 21.63 9.84
C GLN A 36 -21.61 20.28 9.86
N LEU A 37 -20.39 20.27 10.39
CA LEU A 37 -19.53 19.09 10.39
C LEU A 37 -19.59 18.33 11.71
N ASN A 38 -19.53 17.01 11.60
CA ASN A 38 -19.21 16.12 12.69
C ASN A 38 -17.69 15.98 12.81
N TRP A 39 -17.09 16.74 13.74
CA TRP A 39 -15.65 16.76 13.97
C TRP A 39 -15.06 15.41 14.40
N ASP A 40 -15.82 14.59 15.14
CA ASP A 40 -15.36 13.25 15.54
C ASP A 40 -15.36 12.27 14.36
N PHE A 41 -16.35 12.39 13.47
CA PHE A 41 -16.39 11.61 12.23
C PHE A 41 -15.26 12.04 11.28
N LEU A 42 -15.05 13.34 11.10
CA LEU A 42 -13.94 13.88 10.30
C LEU A 42 -12.58 13.39 10.81
N PHE A 43 -12.36 13.39 12.13
CA PHE A 43 -11.14 12.84 12.72
C PHE A 43 -10.99 11.35 12.40
N SER A 44 -12.07 10.57 12.55
CA SER A 44 -12.06 9.12 12.27
C SER A 44 -11.77 8.83 10.79
N LEU A 45 -12.29 9.65 9.87
CA LEU A 45 -11.96 9.58 8.45
C LEU A 45 -10.49 9.95 8.21
N ALA A 46 -9.98 11.03 8.80
CA ALA A 46 -8.61 11.46 8.64
C ALA A 46 -7.59 10.40 9.11
N ASP A 47 -7.87 9.73 10.24
CA ASP A 47 -7.08 8.62 10.75
C ASP A 47 -7.13 7.39 9.81
N ARG A 48 -8.35 6.96 9.44
CA ARG A 48 -8.57 5.85 8.50
C ARG A 48 -7.81 6.05 7.19
N HIS A 49 -7.90 7.26 6.64
CA HIS A 49 -7.29 7.63 5.38
C HIS A 49 -5.81 7.99 5.51
N ARG A 50 -5.28 8.08 6.74
CA ARG A 50 -3.89 8.44 7.09
C ARG A 50 -3.47 9.80 6.56
N VAL A 51 -4.36 10.78 6.63
CA VAL A 51 -4.15 12.14 6.12
C VAL A 51 -4.34 13.21 7.21
N ALA A 52 -4.32 12.82 8.49
CA ALA A 52 -4.34 13.74 9.62
C ALA A 52 -3.27 14.86 9.53
N PRO A 53 -2.02 14.60 9.09
CA PRO A 53 -1.03 15.67 8.90
C PRO A 53 -1.45 16.77 7.91
N PHE A 54 -2.06 16.39 6.79
CA PHE A 54 -2.60 17.33 5.80
C PHE A 54 -3.74 18.16 6.36
N LEU A 55 -4.65 17.49 7.07
CA LEU A 55 -5.80 18.13 7.69
C LEU A 55 -5.36 19.15 8.75
N TYR A 56 -4.44 18.76 9.64
CA TYR A 56 -3.87 19.66 10.66
C TYR A 56 -3.18 20.86 10.03
N ARG A 57 -2.27 20.61 9.07
CA ARG A 57 -1.51 21.66 8.39
C ARG A 57 -2.41 22.70 7.74
N THR A 58 -3.53 22.27 7.18
CA THR A 58 -4.50 23.16 6.54
C THR A 58 -5.37 23.91 7.55
N LEU A 59 -5.94 23.20 8.51
CA LEU A 59 -6.96 23.76 9.40
C LEU A 59 -6.39 24.64 10.51
N GLN A 60 -5.12 24.47 10.90
CA GLN A 60 -4.49 25.31 11.93
C GLN A 60 -4.48 26.80 11.58
N ASP A 61 -4.44 27.13 10.28
CA ASP A 61 -4.41 28.51 9.77
C ASP A 61 -5.80 29.09 9.52
N LEU A 62 -6.86 28.29 9.68
CA LEU A 62 -8.23 28.71 9.39
C LEU A 62 -8.97 29.15 10.66
N PRO A 63 -9.81 30.20 10.58
CA PRO A 63 -10.62 30.62 11.70
C PRO A 63 -11.75 29.62 11.99
N ASN A 64 -12.32 29.70 13.19
CA ASN A 64 -13.52 28.96 13.62
C ASN A 64 -13.40 27.43 13.65
N ILE A 65 -12.19 26.89 13.70
CA ILE A 65 -11.97 25.46 13.97
C ILE A 65 -11.97 25.21 15.48
N PRO A 66 -12.70 24.19 16.00
CA PRO A 66 -12.72 23.92 17.44
C PRO A 66 -11.32 23.61 17.99
N ALA A 67 -10.90 24.34 19.04
CA ALA A 67 -9.57 24.18 19.64
C ALA A 67 -9.29 22.74 20.12
N LYS A 68 -10.31 22.05 20.67
CA LYS A 68 -10.21 20.64 21.08
C LYS A 68 -9.86 19.72 19.90
N PHE A 69 -10.42 20.00 18.73
CA PHE A 69 -10.18 19.22 17.52
C PHE A 69 -8.77 19.45 16.98
N LEU A 70 -8.32 20.72 16.90
CA LEU A 70 -6.95 21.03 16.50
C LEU A 70 -5.90 20.43 17.45
N THR A 71 -6.13 20.49 18.76
CA THR A 71 -5.24 19.90 19.77
C THR A 71 -5.12 18.38 19.58
N ARG A 72 -6.26 17.70 19.34
CA ARG A 72 -6.28 16.27 19.06
C ARG A 72 -5.50 15.92 17.78
N LEU A 73 -5.72 16.67 16.70
CA LEU A 73 -4.98 16.48 15.45
C LEU A 73 -3.47 16.71 15.63
N GLN A 74 -3.09 17.79 16.32
CA GLN A 74 -1.69 18.11 16.59
C GLN A 74 -1.00 16.97 17.33
N HIS A 75 -1.64 16.43 18.37
CA HIS A 75 -1.12 15.31 19.16
C HIS A 75 -0.88 14.06 18.30
N GLU A 76 -1.85 13.67 17.46
CA GLU A 76 -1.67 12.53 16.55
C GLU A 76 -0.57 12.77 15.52
N CYS A 77 -0.47 13.99 14.99
CA CYS A 77 0.59 14.35 14.04
C CYS A 77 1.96 14.24 14.70
N GLN A 78 2.11 14.70 15.95
CA GLN A 78 3.36 14.61 16.70
C GLN A 78 3.76 13.16 16.97
N ILE A 79 2.81 12.31 17.40
CA ILE A 79 3.07 10.87 17.59
C ILE A 79 3.54 10.23 16.28
N THR A 80 2.77 10.45 15.20
CA THR A 80 3.04 9.84 13.89
C THR A 80 4.36 10.31 13.28
N ALA A 81 4.67 11.61 13.40
CA ALA A 81 5.92 12.17 12.90
C ALA A 81 7.12 11.65 13.69
N THR A 82 7.00 11.53 15.02
CA THR A 82 8.06 10.97 15.88
C THR A 82 8.33 9.51 15.54
N ASP A 83 7.29 8.70 15.43
CA ASP A 83 7.39 7.29 15.05
C ASP A 83 8.00 7.12 13.65
N SER A 84 7.57 7.93 12.67
CA SER A 84 8.12 7.91 11.31
C SER A 84 9.59 8.35 11.27
N MET A 85 9.98 9.36 12.07
CA MET A 85 11.39 9.78 12.20
C MET A 85 12.26 8.66 12.76
N LEU A 86 11.80 7.96 13.81
CA LEU A 86 12.54 6.84 14.40
C LEU A 86 12.70 5.70 13.39
N LYS A 87 11.63 5.35 12.67
CA LYS A 87 11.67 4.32 11.61
C LYS A 87 12.60 4.72 10.47
N LEU A 88 12.60 5.98 10.07
CA LEU A 88 13.47 6.46 9.02
C LEU A 88 14.94 6.43 9.43
N HIS A 89 15.23 6.82 10.68
CA HIS A 89 16.57 6.69 11.26
C HIS A 89 17.01 5.22 11.26
N GLU A 90 16.14 4.31 11.70
CA GLU A 90 16.43 2.88 11.73
C GLU A 90 16.63 2.31 10.32
N TYR A 91 15.83 2.73 9.35
CA TYR A 91 16.03 2.39 7.94
C TYR A 91 17.42 2.81 7.46
N HIS A 92 17.85 4.05 7.70
CA HIS A 92 19.17 4.51 7.27
C HIS A 92 20.31 3.72 7.93
N ARG A 93 20.13 3.32 9.19
CA ARG A 93 21.08 2.46 9.90
C ARG A 93 21.16 1.06 9.27
N VAL A 94 20.01 0.45 8.99
CA VAL A 94 19.92 -0.87 8.34
C VAL A 94 20.45 -0.81 6.91
N ALA A 95 20.07 0.20 6.13
CA ALA A 95 20.55 0.41 4.77
C ALA A 95 22.09 0.53 4.74
N LYS A 96 22.67 1.30 5.67
CA LYS A 96 24.12 1.38 5.84
C LYS A 96 24.74 0.01 6.16
N LEU A 97 24.17 -0.73 7.10
CA LEU A 97 24.64 -2.08 7.48
C LEU A 97 24.64 -3.03 6.27
N LEU A 98 23.58 -3.01 5.45
CA LEU A 98 23.48 -3.82 4.23
C LEU A 98 24.51 -3.40 3.18
N SER A 99 24.69 -2.09 2.96
CA SER A 99 25.68 -1.55 2.02
C SER A 99 27.11 -1.89 2.41
N GLU A 100 27.46 -1.82 3.71
CA GLU A 100 28.79 -2.19 4.22
C GLU A 100 29.12 -3.67 3.98
N HIS A 101 28.10 -4.52 3.85
CA HIS A 101 28.23 -5.93 3.49
C HIS A 101 28.03 -6.20 1.98
N ASN A 102 28.04 -5.16 1.14
CA ASN A 102 27.83 -5.25 -0.32
C ASN A 102 26.48 -5.86 -0.73
N ILE A 103 25.47 -5.78 0.13
CA ILE A 103 24.12 -6.26 -0.16
C ILE A 103 23.35 -5.16 -0.88
N LYS A 104 23.02 -5.40 -2.15
CA LYS A 104 22.14 -4.52 -2.91
C LYS A 104 20.72 -4.58 -2.34
N HIS A 105 20.13 -3.40 -2.17
CA HIS A 105 18.80 -3.26 -1.62
C HIS A 105 18.17 -1.94 -2.06
N ILE A 106 16.85 -1.85 -1.97
CA ILE A 106 16.09 -0.59 -2.05
C ILE A 106 14.99 -0.57 -1.00
N ALA A 107 14.65 0.62 -0.52
CA ALA A 107 13.33 0.85 0.07
C ALA A 107 12.27 1.03 -1.01
N PHE A 108 11.03 0.75 -0.65
CA PHE A 108 9.85 1.09 -1.42
C PHE A 108 8.70 1.48 -0.49
N LYS A 109 7.55 1.87 -1.05
CA LYS A 109 6.37 2.36 -0.30
C LYS A 109 6.74 3.49 0.67
N GLY A 110 6.37 3.37 1.96
CA GLY A 110 6.34 4.48 2.91
C GLY A 110 7.69 5.16 3.08
N VAL A 111 8.77 4.39 3.21
CA VAL A 111 10.13 4.91 3.35
C VAL A 111 10.56 5.64 2.08
N TYR A 112 10.44 5.00 0.92
CA TYR A 112 10.82 5.62 -0.35
C TYR A 112 10.02 6.90 -0.65
N LEU A 113 8.70 6.86 -0.42
CA LEU A 113 7.79 7.98 -0.67
C LEU A 113 8.10 9.17 0.24
N ALA A 114 8.30 8.93 1.53
CA ALA A 114 8.65 9.98 2.47
C ALA A 114 9.97 10.67 2.09
N GLU A 115 10.99 9.90 1.70
CA GLU A 115 12.32 10.42 1.36
C GLU A 115 12.39 11.15 0.00
N ASN A 116 11.69 10.65 -1.03
CA ASN A 116 11.96 11.05 -2.41
C ASN A 116 10.79 11.81 -3.09
N ASN A 117 9.57 11.69 -2.55
CA ASN A 117 8.36 12.14 -3.24
C ASN A 117 7.68 13.26 -2.48
N TYR A 118 7.55 13.12 -1.16
CA TYR A 118 6.88 14.12 -0.35
C TYR A 118 7.79 15.34 -0.11
N PRO A 119 7.23 16.57 -0.17
CA PRO A 119 7.97 17.80 0.10
C PRO A 119 8.34 17.95 1.58
N ASP A 120 7.60 17.31 2.46
CA ASP A 120 7.88 17.21 3.89
C ASP A 120 7.64 15.77 4.35
N ARG A 121 8.68 15.15 4.91
CA ARG A 121 8.67 13.75 5.37
C ARG A 121 7.61 13.48 6.44
N SER A 122 7.26 14.48 7.25
CA SER A 122 6.26 14.36 8.33
C SER A 122 4.82 14.14 7.82
N LEU A 123 4.56 14.47 6.56
CA LEU A 123 3.25 14.28 5.92
C LEU A 123 2.99 12.82 5.54
N ARG A 124 4.05 12.02 5.36
CA ARG A 124 3.94 10.61 4.97
C ARG A 124 4.36 9.69 6.09
N SER A 125 3.36 9.21 6.84
CA SER A 125 3.60 8.26 7.93
C SER A 125 4.22 6.95 7.44
N ILE A 126 5.18 6.40 8.19
CA ILE A 126 5.84 5.12 7.87
C ILE A 126 5.28 4.04 8.80
N GLY A 127 4.69 2.99 8.22
CA GLY A 127 4.14 1.86 8.98
C GLY A 127 5.23 0.88 9.38
N ASP A 128 5.81 0.27 8.36
CA ASP A 128 6.82 -0.78 8.34
C ASP A 128 8.02 -0.34 7.48
N LEU A 129 9.16 -1.01 7.66
CA LEU A 129 10.34 -0.84 6.81
C LEU A 129 10.30 -1.88 5.69
N ASP A 130 9.71 -1.52 4.56
CA ASP A 130 9.71 -2.33 3.34
C ASP A 130 11.06 -2.25 2.62
N ILE A 131 11.82 -3.34 2.65
CA ILE A 131 13.14 -3.45 2.02
C ILE A 131 13.14 -4.59 1.00
N LEU A 132 13.51 -4.31 -0.24
CA LEU A 132 13.69 -5.30 -1.29
C LEU A 132 15.17 -5.61 -1.49
N VAL A 133 15.53 -6.90 -1.45
CA VAL A 133 16.89 -7.41 -1.66
C VAL A 133 16.94 -8.42 -2.81
N GLU A 134 18.14 -8.77 -3.27
CA GLU A 134 18.27 -9.88 -4.21
C GLU A 134 17.88 -11.21 -3.55
N LYS A 135 17.16 -12.05 -4.29
CA LYS A 135 16.70 -13.36 -3.80
C LYS A 135 17.82 -14.25 -3.27
N ASN A 136 18.99 -14.19 -3.89
CA ASN A 136 20.14 -14.98 -3.50
C ASN A 136 20.79 -14.48 -2.21
N SER A 137 20.59 -13.21 -1.84
CA SER A 137 21.13 -12.60 -0.62
C SER A 137 20.20 -12.74 0.59
N LEU A 138 18.96 -13.25 0.43
CA LEU A 138 17.96 -13.28 1.50
C LEU A 138 18.48 -13.87 2.81
N PHE A 139 19.14 -15.04 2.77
CA PHE A 139 19.59 -15.71 3.99
C PHE A 139 20.79 -15.04 4.63
N GLU A 140 21.64 -14.40 3.84
CA GLU A 140 22.74 -13.57 4.33
C GLU A 140 22.17 -12.35 5.05
N VAL A 141 21.17 -11.68 4.47
CA VAL A 141 20.48 -10.54 5.09
C VAL A 141 19.82 -10.95 6.40
N ILE A 142 19.09 -12.07 6.44
CA ILE A 142 18.47 -12.56 7.67
C ILE A 142 19.53 -12.78 8.76
N GLN A 143 20.65 -13.45 8.43
CA GLN A 143 21.73 -13.68 9.40
C GLN A 143 22.35 -12.38 9.91
N LEU A 144 22.56 -11.42 9.01
CA LEU A 144 23.11 -10.12 9.35
C LEU A 144 22.18 -9.32 10.27
N LEU A 145 20.87 -9.31 9.98
CA LEU A 145 19.86 -8.66 10.82
C LEU A 145 19.70 -9.40 12.16
N GLU A 146 19.77 -10.73 12.20
CA GLU A 146 19.75 -11.50 13.45
C GLU A 146 20.94 -11.18 14.35
N ALA A 147 22.14 -11.03 13.78
CA ALA A 147 23.31 -10.55 14.51
C ALA A 147 23.13 -9.12 15.06
N ASP A 148 22.32 -8.32 14.38
CA ASP A 148 21.90 -6.97 14.78
C ASP A 148 20.60 -6.96 15.64
N GLN A 149 20.31 -8.08 16.29
CA GLN A 149 19.22 -8.26 17.27
C GLN A 149 17.79 -8.24 16.70
N TYR A 150 17.63 -8.25 15.37
CA TYR A 150 16.33 -8.56 14.79
C TYR A 150 15.98 -10.02 15.02
N GLN A 151 14.69 -10.29 15.08
CA GLN A 151 14.16 -11.63 15.24
C GLN A 151 13.26 -11.93 14.06
N LEU A 152 13.52 -13.04 13.36
CA LEU A 152 12.61 -13.52 12.35
C LEU A 152 11.25 -13.87 12.98
N GLY A 153 10.17 -13.40 12.34
CA GLY A 153 8.79 -13.71 12.70
C GLY A 153 8.60 -15.18 13.07
N HIS A 154 7.95 -15.46 14.21
CA HIS A 154 7.83 -16.83 14.71
C HIS A 154 7.13 -17.77 13.71
N GLN A 155 6.26 -17.25 12.84
CA GLN A 155 5.63 -18.01 11.77
C GLN A 155 6.63 -18.59 10.76
N TYR A 156 7.77 -17.94 10.53
CA TYR A 156 8.76 -18.33 9.52
C TYR A 156 9.82 -19.31 10.06
N LYS A 157 10.03 -19.36 11.38
CA LYS A 157 11.01 -20.27 12.01
C LYS A 157 10.78 -21.73 11.62
N HIS A 158 9.51 -22.13 11.44
CA HIS A 158 9.15 -23.48 10.99
C HIS A 158 9.66 -23.76 9.58
N TYR A 159 9.55 -22.80 8.66
CA TYR A 159 10.06 -22.97 7.29
C TYR A 159 11.58 -23.17 7.26
N LEU A 160 12.33 -22.45 8.10
CA LEU A 160 13.77 -22.61 8.23
C LEU A 160 14.18 -23.99 8.79
N GLN A 161 13.38 -24.54 9.71
CA GLN A 161 13.63 -25.86 10.30
C GLN A 161 13.45 -27.00 9.29
N TYR A 162 12.53 -26.88 8.34
CA TYR A 162 12.31 -27.89 7.31
C TYR A 162 13.33 -27.78 6.18
N ASN A 163 13.31 -26.66 5.44
CA ASN A 163 14.22 -26.42 4.33
C ASN A 163 14.14 -24.95 3.90
N LYS A 164 15.27 -24.24 3.95
CA LYS A 164 15.40 -22.85 3.47
C LYS A 164 14.81 -22.61 2.08
N ARG A 165 14.94 -23.58 1.16
CA ARG A 165 14.39 -23.48 -0.22
C ARG A 165 12.87 -23.32 -0.26
N ILE A 166 12.15 -23.75 0.78
CA ILE A 166 10.69 -23.62 0.86
C ILE A 166 10.30 -22.15 1.02
N ILE A 167 11.03 -21.37 1.82
CA ILE A 167 10.78 -19.92 1.98
C ILE A 167 10.81 -19.24 0.61
N LEU A 168 11.89 -19.46 -0.14
CA LEU A 168 12.08 -18.88 -1.47
C LEU A 168 11.06 -19.35 -2.53
N ALA A 169 10.43 -20.49 -2.31
CA ALA A 169 9.48 -21.10 -3.22
C ALA A 169 8.03 -20.65 -2.95
N ASP A 170 7.66 -20.50 -1.67
CA ASP A 170 6.29 -20.30 -1.23
C ASP A 170 5.98 -18.87 -0.76
N LEU A 171 7.01 -18.10 -0.44
CA LEU A 171 6.89 -16.73 0.03
C LEU A 171 7.59 -15.77 -0.94
N GLN A 172 7.31 -14.49 -0.74
CA GLN A 172 7.90 -13.36 -1.44
C GLN A 172 8.53 -12.34 -0.46
N GLU A 173 8.16 -12.45 0.81
CA GLU A 173 8.60 -11.61 1.92
C GLU A 173 8.69 -12.39 3.23
N VAL A 174 9.47 -11.88 4.18
CA VAL A 174 9.44 -12.28 5.59
C VAL A 174 9.52 -11.04 6.49
N SER A 175 8.81 -11.08 7.62
CA SER A 175 8.90 -10.01 8.62
C SER A 175 9.97 -10.31 9.68
N LEU A 176 10.78 -9.31 10.00
CA LEU A 176 11.72 -9.30 11.11
C LEU A 176 11.39 -8.17 12.08
N PHE A 177 11.52 -8.43 13.37
CA PHE A 177 11.20 -7.45 14.41
C PHE A 177 12.38 -7.23 15.37
N LYS A 178 12.65 -5.96 15.73
CA LYS A 178 13.65 -5.59 16.73
C LYS A 178 12.98 -4.80 17.86
N PRO A 179 12.95 -5.32 19.10
CA PRO A 179 12.46 -4.55 20.23
C PRO A 179 13.25 -3.25 20.41
N PHE A 180 12.56 -2.14 20.67
CA PHE A 180 13.19 -0.84 20.85
C PHE A 180 12.99 -0.30 22.27
N PHE A 181 11.74 -0.04 22.67
CA PHE A 181 11.41 0.47 24.00
C PHE A 181 9.99 0.07 24.41
N ASN A 182 9.79 -0.39 25.65
CA ASN A 182 8.53 -0.93 26.13
C ASN A 182 7.94 -2.01 25.20
N LYS A 183 6.76 -1.75 24.62
CA LYS A 183 6.07 -2.63 23.66
C LYS A 183 6.32 -2.22 22.20
N SER A 184 7.16 -1.21 21.97
CA SER A 184 7.50 -0.71 20.65
C SER A 184 8.65 -1.51 20.04
N HIS A 185 8.57 -1.70 18.73
CA HIS A 185 9.51 -2.48 17.94
C HIS A 185 9.66 -1.85 16.55
N PHE A 186 10.79 -2.13 15.91
CA PHE A 186 10.98 -1.87 14.49
C PHE A 186 10.64 -3.12 13.70
N ASP A 187 9.76 -2.97 12.72
CA ASP A 187 9.36 -4.03 11.79
C ASP A 187 10.01 -3.80 10.43
N ILE A 188 10.74 -4.80 9.97
CA ILE A 188 11.22 -4.89 8.58
C ILE A 188 10.38 -5.95 7.89
N ASP A 189 9.69 -5.56 6.83
CA ASP A 189 9.21 -6.50 5.84
C ASP A 189 10.30 -6.62 4.77
N LEU A 190 10.98 -7.76 4.78
CA LEU A 190 12.10 -8.05 3.90
C LEU A 190 11.58 -8.86 2.70
N HIS A 191 11.59 -8.22 1.54
CA HIS A 191 11.11 -8.75 0.27
C HIS A 191 12.27 -9.21 -0.61
N TRP A 192 12.02 -10.20 -1.45
CA TRP A 192 12.90 -10.55 -2.58
C TRP A 192 12.18 -10.54 -3.93
N GLU A 193 10.85 -10.56 -3.91
CA GLU A 193 9.98 -10.45 -5.07
C GLU A 193 8.74 -9.63 -4.66
N ILE A 194 8.26 -8.76 -5.54
CA ILE A 194 7.02 -8.01 -5.38
C ILE A 194 5.98 -8.61 -6.33
N ASP A 195 5.00 -9.30 -5.76
CA ASP A 195 3.95 -9.97 -6.52
C ASP A 195 2.86 -8.99 -6.95
N CYS A 196 2.51 -9.01 -8.25
CA CYS A 196 1.28 -8.43 -8.74
C CYS A 196 0.15 -9.44 -8.55
N LEU A 197 -0.74 -9.21 -7.57
CA LEU A 197 -1.79 -10.13 -7.14
C LEU A 197 -1.27 -11.45 -6.53
N ASN A 198 -0.46 -12.19 -7.27
CA ASN A 198 0.34 -13.33 -6.83
C ASN A 198 1.43 -13.64 -7.88
N LYS A 199 2.45 -14.39 -7.47
CA LYS A 199 3.60 -14.79 -8.29
C LYS A 199 3.29 -15.39 -9.66
N GLN A 200 2.14 -16.06 -9.83
CA GLN A 200 1.79 -16.69 -11.11
C GLN A 200 1.24 -15.69 -12.13
N TYR A 201 0.80 -14.52 -11.67
CA TYR A 201 0.32 -13.48 -12.55
C TYR A 201 1.49 -12.64 -13.10
N ALA A 202 2.24 -12.00 -12.20
CA ALA A 202 3.49 -11.30 -12.45
C ALA A 202 4.20 -11.00 -11.13
N SER A 203 5.53 -10.88 -11.17
CA SER A 203 6.36 -10.50 -10.02
C SER A 203 7.53 -9.64 -10.47
N PHE A 204 8.02 -8.74 -9.61
CA PHE A 204 9.17 -7.88 -9.87
C PHE A 204 10.26 -8.17 -8.83
N CYS A 205 11.48 -8.44 -9.29
CA CYS A 205 12.64 -8.56 -8.42
C CYS A 205 13.44 -7.25 -8.39
N LEU A 206 14.46 -7.20 -7.53
CA LEU A 206 15.30 -6.01 -7.39
C LEU A 206 15.92 -5.55 -8.72
N GLN A 207 16.37 -6.49 -9.55
CA GLN A 207 17.02 -6.18 -10.82
C GLN A 207 16.06 -5.53 -11.83
N ASP A 208 14.80 -5.96 -11.85
CA ASP A 208 13.76 -5.42 -12.73
C ASP A 208 13.54 -3.93 -12.42
N ILE A 209 13.72 -3.52 -11.16
CA ILE A 209 13.47 -2.14 -10.72
C ILE A 209 14.69 -1.25 -10.96
N LEU A 210 15.89 -1.80 -10.77
CA LEU A 210 17.15 -1.08 -10.93
C LEU A 210 17.59 -0.98 -12.40
N THR A 211 16.93 -1.69 -13.33
CA THR A 211 17.36 -1.78 -14.73
C THR A 211 16.24 -1.44 -15.71
N PRO A 212 16.36 -0.36 -16.50
CA PRO A 212 17.48 0.58 -16.52
C PRO A 212 17.41 1.60 -15.36
N PRO A 213 18.56 2.11 -14.86
CA PRO A 213 18.59 3.06 -13.74
C PRO A 213 17.78 4.35 -13.95
N LEU A 214 17.58 4.75 -15.20
CA LEU A 214 16.83 5.94 -15.58
C LEU A 214 15.31 5.80 -15.31
N LEU A 215 14.81 4.57 -15.13
CA LEU A 215 13.37 4.27 -14.99
C LEU A 215 12.98 3.84 -13.58
N VAL A 216 13.87 4.00 -12.59
CA VAL A 216 13.62 3.61 -11.19
C VAL A 216 12.38 4.31 -10.63
N LYS A 217 12.12 5.57 -10.99
CA LYS A 217 10.94 6.33 -10.56
C LYS A 217 9.65 5.70 -11.08
N GLU A 218 9.64 5.35 -12.36
CA GLU A 218 8.52 4.72 -13.03
C GLU A 218 8.27 3.31 -12.49
N HIS A 219 9.31 2.53 -12.20
CA HIS A 219 9.18 1.25 -11.50
C HIS A 219 8.61 1.41 -10.08
N GLN A 220 9.02 2.44 -9.33
CA GLN A 220 8.43 2.75 -8.03
C GLN A 220 6.94 3.11 -8.13
N ILE A 221 6.53 3.80 -9.20
CA ILE A 221 5.11 4.05 -9.50
C ILE A 221 4.38 2.73 -9.80
N ILE A 222 4.97 1.80 -10.56
CA ILE A 222 4.37 0.49 -10.83
C ILE A 222 4.15 -0.29 -9.52
N ILE A 223 5.16 -0.34 -8.64
CA ILE A 223 5.06 -0.96 -7.31
C ILE A 223 3.96 -0.30 -6.48
N LEU A 224 3.91 1.04 -6.51
CA LEU A 224 2.87 1.80 -5.84
C LEU A 224 1.48 1.41 -6.35
N VAL A 225 1.27 1.30 -7.67
CA VAL A 225 -0.02 0.89 -8.26
C VAL A 225 -0.39 -0.54 -7.86
N ILE A 226 0.58 -1.46 -7.82
CA ILE A 226 0.36 -2.83 -7.35
C ILE A 226 -0.15 -2.81 -5.90
N HIS A 227 0.54 -2.10 -5.01
CA HIS A 227 0.15 -2.09 -3.60
C HIS A 227 -1.12 -1.27 -3.34
N HIS A 228 -1.22 -0.07 -3.87
CA HIS A 228 -2.31 0.85 -3.58
C HIS A 228 -3.55 0.57 -4.40
N GLY A 229 -3.39 0.39 -5.71
CA GLY A 229 -4.51 0.21 -6.63
C GLY A 229 -5.01 -1.22 -6.74
N VAL A 230 -4.11 -2.20 -6.80
CA VAL A 230 -4.51 -3.62 -6.91
C VAL A 230 -4.73 -4.22 -5.54
N ILE A 231 -3.74 -4.22 -4.64
CA ILE A 231 -3.83 -4.89 -3.33
C ILE A 231 -4.79 -4.17 -2.39
N ASN A 232 -4.67 -2.86 -2.31
CA ASN A 232 -5.47 -2.05 -1.39
C ASN A 232 -6.65 -1.35 -2.05
N ILE A 233 -6.95 -1.64 -3.33
CA ILE A 233 -8.15 -1.16 -4.04
C ILE A 233 -8.42 0.35 -3.89
N TRP A 234 -7.36 1.16 -3.90
CA TRP A 234 -7.41 2.61 -3.69
C TRP A 234 -8.26 3.05 -2.48
N GLN A 235 -8.35 2.23 -1.44
CA GLN A 235 -9.29 2.43 -0.34
C GLN A 235 -8.96 3.60 0.61
N LYS A 236 -7.81 4.25 0.44
CA LYS A 236 -7.36 5.38 1.27
C LYS A 236 -6.92 6.56 0.42
N ILE A 237 -7.21 7.78 0.89
CA ILE A 237 -6.81 9.02 0.20
C ILE A 237 -5.29 9.18 0.20
N ILE A 238 -4.57 8.76 1.26
CA ILE A 238 -3.09 8.80 1.27
C ILE A 238 -2.47 8.08 0.07
N TYR A 239 -3.13 7.05 -0.47
CA TYR A 239 -2.62 6.34 -1.66
C TYR A 239 -2.69 7.20 -2.92
N ILE A 240 -3.72 8.03 -3.02
CA ILE A 240 -3.86 9.00 -4.10
C ILE A 240 -2.80 10.08 -3.91
N ASN A 241 -2.57 10.56 -2.67
CA ASN A 241 -1.49 11.50 -2.36
C ASN A 241 -0.12 10.93 -2.76
N ASP A 242 0.14 9.66 -2.42
CA ASP A 242 1.36 8.95 -2.79
C ASP A 242 1.57 8.97 -4.31
N LEU A 243 0.51 8.70 -5.09
CA LEU A 243 0.56 8.78 -6.54
C LEU A 243 0.78 10.22 -7.02
N TYR A 244 0.04 11.19 -6.49
CA TYR A 244 0.17 12.60 -6.85
C TYR A 244 1.61 13.10 -6.66
N PHE A 245 2.22 12.87 -5.50
CA PHE A 245 3.60 13.30 -5.22
C PHE A 245 4.65 12.50 -6.00
N SER A 246 4.30 11.32 -6.50
CA SER A 246 5.14 10.54 -7.41
C SER A 246 5.14 11.05 -8.84
N LEU A 247 4.12 11.83 -9.23
CA LEU A 247 3.95 12.34 -10.59
C LEU A 247 4.22 13.85 -10.68
N ASN A 248 3.77 14.61 -9.69
CA ASN A 248 3.78 16.07 -9.71
C ASN A 248 5.22 16.61 -9.75
N ASN A 249 5.51 17.48 -10.73
CA ASN A 249 6.84 18.05 -10.96
C ASN A 249 7.97 17.00 -11.09
N LYS A 250 7.63 15.78 -11.50
CA LYS A 250 8.62 14.74 -11.81
C LYS A 250 8.73 14.57 -13.33
N ASP A 251 9.95 14.42 -13.80
CA ASP A 251 10.22 14.02 -15.18
C ASP A 251 9.88 12.53 -15.34
N ILE A 252 8.71 12.24 -15.89
CA ILE A 252 8.18 10.88 -16.05
C ILE A 252 8.17 10.52 -17.53
N ASN A 253 8.75 9.37 -17.86
CA ASN A 253 8.60 8.79 -19.19
C ASN A 253 7.21 8.14 -19.33
N TRP A 254 6.21 8.97 -19.63
CA TRP A 254 4.80 8.56 -19.72
C TRP A 254 4.54 7.47 -20.75
N SER A 255 5.20 7.53 -21.92
CA SER A 255 5.01 6.53 -22.97
C SER A 255 5.50 5.15 -22.52
N TRP A 256 6.70 5.10 -21.91
CA TRP A 256 7.23 3.87 -21.35
C TRP A 256 6.38 3.36 -20.18
N LEU A 257 6.04 4.22 -19.22
CA LEU A 257 5.26 3.84 -18.04
C LEU A 257 3.90 3.24 -18.43
N LEU A 258 3.18 3.87 -19.36
CA LEU A 258 1.89 3.36 -19.83
C LEU A 258 2.04 2.03 -20.58
N GLN A 259 3.09 1.87 -21.40
CA GLN A 259 3.37 0.61 -22.08
C GLN A 259 3.64 -0.52 -21.07
N GLU A 260 4.47 -0.25 -20.07
CA GLU A 260 4.84 -1.21 -19.03
C GLU A 260 3.62 -1.60 -18.18
N LEU A 261 2.83 -0.62 -17.73
CA LEU A 261 1.57 -0.87 -17.02
C LEU A 261 0.59 -1.68 -17.88
N ARG A 262 0.50 -1.41 -19.18
CA ARG A 262 -0.36 -2.16 -20.11
C ARG A 262 0.09 -3.61 -20.26
N GLN A 263 1.39 -3.88 -20.29
CA GLN A 263 1.94 -5.24 -20.33
C GLN A 263 1.42 -6.08 -19.15
N TYR A 264 1.37 -5.49 -17.95
CA TYR A 264 0.91 -6.16 -16.73
C TYR A 264 -0.59 -5.98 -16.43
N GLY A 265 -1.35 -5.29 -17.29
CA GLY A 265 -2.78 -5.04 -17.06
C GLY A 265 -3.07 -4.04 -15.93
N LEU A 266 -2.10 -3.23 -15.56
CA LEU A 266 -2.20 -2.24 -14.48
C LEU A 266 -2.67 -0.86 -14.96
N GLU A 267 -2.69 -0.62 -16.28
CA GLU A 267 -2.95 0.69 -16.89
C GLU A 267 -4.27 1.34 -16.41
N THR A 268 -5.41 0.65 -16.53
CA THR A 268 -6.70 1.21 -16.10
C THR A 268 -6.72 1.52 -14.61
N VAL A 269 -6.10 0.68 -13.78
CA VAL A 269 -6.01 0.88 -12.33
C VAL A 269 -5.16 2.11 -11.99
N PHE A 270 -4.07 2.31 -12.72
CA PHE A 270 -3.25 3.52 -12.63
C PHE A 270 -4.00 4.77 -13.08
N LEU A 271 -4.66 4.72 -14.24
CA LEU A 271 -5.41 5.85 -14.79
C LEU A 271 -6.54 6.33 -13.88
N VAL A 272 -7.20 5.43 -13.15
CA VAL A 272 -8.17 5.81 -12.10
C VAL A 272 -7.51 6.67 -11.01
N GLY A 273 -6.33 6.27 -10.53
CA GLY A 273 -5.58 7.07 -9.56
C GLY A 273 -5.17 8.43 -10.12
N VAL A 274 -4.68 8.45 -11.37
CA VAL A 274 -4.30 9.69 -12.08
C VAL A 274 -5.51 10.61 -12.27
N GLN A 275 -6.68 10.05 -12.58
CA GLN A 275 -7.92 10.81 -12.72
C GLN A 275 -8.23 11.60 -11.44
N TRP A 276 -8.16 10.99 -10.27
CA TRP A 276 -8.37 11.72 -9.01
C TRP A 276 -7.28 12.74 -8.73
N CYS A 277 -6.02 12.43 -9.02
CA CYS A 277 -4.93 13.39 -8.89
C CYS A 277 -5.20 14.64 -9.75
N HIS A 278 -5.71 14.47 -10.96
CA HIS A 278 -6.08 15.54 -11.86
C HIS A 278 -7.33 16.29 -11.38
N GLN A 279 -8.43 15.59 -11.09
CA GLN A 279 -9.71 16.22 -10.73
C GLN A 279 -9.71 16.91 -9.36
N ILE A 280 -9.02 16.34 -8.37
CA ILE A 280 -9.05 16.83 -6.99
C ILE A 280 -7.93 17.85 -6.77
N TRP A 281 -6.74 17.60 -7.34
CA TRP A 281 -5.53 18.36 -7.03
C TRP A 281 -4.88 19.04 -8.24
N ASN A 282 -5.57 19.06 -9.39
CA ASN A 282 -5.12 19.71 -10.62
C ASN A 282 -3.72 19.26 -11.04
N LEU A 283 -3.41 17.96 -10.90
CA LEU A 283 -2.16 17.39 -11.43
C LEU A 283 -2.06 17.71 -12.93
N PRO A 284 -1.00 18.42 -13.38
CA PRO A 284 -0.77 18.67 -14.79
C PRO A 284 -0.40 17.37 -15.50
N LEU A 285 -1.02 17.12 -16.65
CA LEU A 285 -0.83 15.89 -17.42
C LEU A 285 -0.54 16.21 -18.89
N PRO A 286 0.19 15.33 -19.61
CA PRO A 286 0.24 15.39 -21.06
C PRO A 286 -1.16 15.15 -21.66
N ALA A 287 -1.48 15.83 -22.77
CA ALA A 287 -2.78 15.69 -23.44
C ALA A 287 -3.16 14.22 -23.74
N SER A 288 -2.17 13.40 -24.13
CA SER A 288 -2.38 11.97 -24.38
C SER A 288 -2.85 11.19 -23.14
N VAL A 289 -2.52 11.64 -21.94
CA VAL A 289 -2.96 11.02 -20.68
C VAL A 289 -4.32 11.57 -20.27
N GLU A 290 -4.58 12.86 -20.49
CA GLU A 290 -5.89 13.49 -20.26
C GLU A 290 -7.01 12.79 -21.06
N GLU A 291 -6.75 12.46 -22.33
CA GLU A 291 -7.68 11.71 -23.17
C GLU A 291 -7.99 10.31 -22.58
N LEU A 292 -6.98 9.63 -22.02
CA LEU A 292 -7.14 8.29 -21.45
C LEU A 292 -7.97 8.30 -20.16
N ILE A 293 -7.74 9.26 -19.27
CA ILE A 293 -8.49 9.37 -18.01
C ILE A 293 -9.94 9.81 -18.22
N ALA A 294 -10.25 10.45 -19.36
CA ALA A 294 -11.61 10.84 -19.73
C ALA A 294 -12.49 9.66 -20.20
N SER A 295 -11.91 8.47 -20.40
CA SER A 295 -12.65 7.29 -20.89
C SER A 295 -13.76 6.81 -19.93
N GLU A 296 -14.85 6.29 -20.49
CA GLU A 296 -15.98 5.76 -19.70
C GLU A 296 -15.57 4.61 -18.77
N GLN A 297 -14.61 3.77 -19.20
CA GLN A 297 -14.10 2.68 -18.38
C GLN A 297 -13.39 3.22 -17.13
N VAL A 298 -12.52 4.23 -17.27
CA VAL A 298 -11.81 4.83 -16.13
C VAL A 298 -12.81 5.51 -15.19
N ASN A 299 -13.75 6.30 -15.73
CA ASN A 299 -14.81 6.96 -14.96
C ASN A 299 -15.67 5.97 -14.13
N SER A 300 -16.18 4.91 -14.77
CA SER A 300 -17.02 3.91 -14.09
C SER A 300 -16.26 3.16 -13.00
N MET A 301 -14.97 2.87 -13.22
CA MET A 301 -14.11 2.26 -12.22
C MET A 301 -13.80 3.20 -11.06
N ALA A 302 -13.53 4.48 -11.31
CA ALA A 302 -13.31 5.47 -10.27
C ALA A 302 -14.53 5.51 -9.32
N VAL A 303 -15.75 5.59 -9.87
CA VAL A 303 -16.99 5.53 -9.07
C VAL A 303 -17.09 4.23 -8.26
N ALA A 304 -16.66 3.08 -8.80
CA ALA A 304 -16.68 1.81 -8.07
C ALA A 304 -15.66 1.77 -6.92
N TYR A 305 -14.48 2.36 -7.10
CA TYR A 305 -13.44 2.44 -6.08
C TYR A 305 -13.76 3.49 -4.99
N GLU A 306 -14.35 4.64 -5.35
CA GLU A 306 -14.71 5.69 -4.38
C GLU A 306 -15.67 5.18 -3.29
N LYS A 307 -16.49 4.18 -3.61
CA LYS A 307 -17.34 3.49 -2.62
C LYS A 307 -16.52 2.88 -1.47
N ASN A 308 -15.21 2.69 -1.61
CA ASN A 308 -14.36 2.18 -0.53
C ASN A 308 -13.96 3.25 0.49
N TRP A 309 -14.16 4.55 0.21
CA TRP A 309 -13.66 5.61 1.08
C TRP A 309 -14.47 5.75 2.35
N GLU A 310 -15.81 5.71 2.26
CA GLU A 310 -16.69 5.89 3.43
C GLU A 310 -17.21 4.57 4.04
N VAL A 311 -17.00 3.42 3.38
CA VAL A 311 -17.48 2.13 3.90
C VAL A 311 -16.74 1.74 5.16
N GLU A 312 -17.44 1.52 6.28
CA GLU A 312 -16.83 1.10 7.54
C GLU A 312 -15.91 -0.12 7.40
N LYS A 313 -14.82 -0.13 8.18
CA LYS A 313 -13.77 -1.15 8.15
C LYS A 313 -14.34 -2.57 8.25
N ALA A 314 -15.43 -2.77 8.99
CA ALA A 314 -16.08 -4.05 9.19
C ALA A 314 -16.74 -4.63 7.93
N LEU A 315 -17.30 -3.79 7.05
CA LEU A 315 -17.99 -4.23 5.83
C LEU A 315 -17.01 -4.65 4.72
N LEU A 316 -15.78 -4.12 4.73
CA LEU A 316 -14.70 -4.53 3.82
C LEU A 316 -14.10 -5.90 4.17
N ILE A 317 -14.37 -6.43 5.37
CA ILE A 317 -13.82 -7.70 5.87
C ILE A 317 -14.51 -8.92 5.23
N ILE A 318 -15.71 -8.75 4.65
CA ILE A 318 -16.41 -9.84 3.96
C ILE A 318 -15.73 -10.11 2.62
N ASN A 319 -14.76 -11.02 2.66
CA ASN A 319 -14.03 -11.61 1.53
C ASN A 319 -13.20 -10.61 0.69
N PRO A 320 -12.20 -9.92 1.28
CA PRO A 320 -11.41 -8.86 0.64
C PRO A 320 -10.73 -9.31 -0.66
N GLY A 321 -10.29 -10.58 -0.73
CA GLY A 321 -9.68 -11.16 -1.93
C GLY A 321 -10.64 -11.24 -3.12
N LEU A 322 -11.92 -11.55 -2.91
CA LEU A 322 -12.89 -11.60 -4.01
C LEU A 322 -13.19 -10.22 -4.59
N ARG A 323 -13.30 -9.20 -3.73
CA ARG A 323 -13.54 -7.82 -4.18
C ARG A 323 -12.33 -7.27 -4.93
N GLN A 324 -11.12 -7.55 -4.45
CA GLN A 324 -9.87 -7.25 -5.14
C GLN A 324 -9.86 -7.86 -6.56
N ILE A 325 -10.14 -9.16 -6.67
CA ILE A 325 -10.17 -9.86 -7.95
C ILE A 325 -11.24 -9.30 -8.89
N ALA A 326 -12.43 -9.02 -8.36
CA ALA A 326 -13.54 -8.47 -9.15
C ALA A 326 -13.16 -7.10 -9.75
N LEU A 327 -12.62 -6.19 -8.95
CA LEU A 327 -12.19 -4.86 -9.41
C LEU A 327 -10.99 -4.94 -10.37
N PHE A 328 -10.01 -5.81 -10.09
CA PHE A 328 -8.87 -5.95 -10.99
C PHE A 328 -9.26 -6.59 -12.34
N THR A 329 -10.26 -7.48 -12.33
CA THR A 329 -10.80 -8.08 -13.55
C THR A 329 -11.65 -7.10 -14.34
N SER A 330 -12.44 -6.24 -13.68
CA SER A 330 -13.21 -5.19 -14.37
C SER A 330 -12.31 -4.13 -15.01
N ALA A 331 -11.08 -3.98 -14.51
CA ALA A 331 -10.03 -3.15 -15.13
C ALA A 331 -9.56 -3.65 -16.50
N GLN A 332 -9.79 -4.93 -16.82
CA GLN A 332 -9.32 -5.52 -18.08
C GLN A 332 -10.41 -5.47 -19.16
N THR A 333 -10.02 -5.10 -20.38
CA THR A 333 -10.88 -5.21 -21.57
C THR A 333 -10.71 -6.57 -22.26
N GLN A 334 -9.48 -7.10 -22.30
CA GLN A 334 -9.14 -8.35 -22.97
C GLN A 334 -9.57 -9.58 -22.17
N PHE A 335 -10.30 -10.51 -22.82
CA PHE A 335 -10.75 -11.76 -22.21
C PHE A 335 -9.59 -12.64 -21.70
N THR A 336 -8.49 -12.70 -22.45
CA THR A 336 -7.29 -13.46 -22.08
C THR A 336 -6.69 -12.98 -20.76
N LYS A 337 -6.65 -11.66 -20.52
CA LYS A 337 -6.19 -11.08 -19.25
C LYS A 337 -7.13 -11.41 -18.10
N LYS A 338 -8.45 -11.35 -18.31
CA LYS A 338 -9.44 -11.77 -17.29
C LYS A 338 -9.26 -13.23 -16.90
N LEU A 339 -9.10 -14.11 -17.88
CA LEU A 339 -8.85 -15.53 -17.64
C LEU A 339 -7.52 -15.75 -16.89
N LYS A 340 -6.47 -15.00 -17.23
CA LYS A 340 -5.18 -15.04 -16.50
C LYS A 340 -5.34 -14.64 -15.02
N ILE A 341 -6.16 -13.63 -14.71
CA ILE A 341 -6.43 -13.22 -13.32
C ILE A 341 -7.14 -14.35 -12.55
N TYR A 342 -8.24 -14.89 -13.10
CA TYR A 342 -8.99 -15.96 -12.43
C TYR A 342 -8.16 -17.23 -12.26
N THR A 343 -7.42 -17.64 -13.29
CA THR A 343 -6.54 -18.83 -13.22
C THR A 343 -5.45 -18.64 -12.17
N ALA A 344 -4.80 -17.47 -12.11
CA ALA A 344 -3.81 -17.17 -11.07
C ALA A 344 -4.43 -17.19 -9.67
N TYR A 345 -5.63 -16.63 -9.48
CA TYR A 345 -6.34 -16.64 -8.20
C TYR A 345 -6.73 -18.05 -7.75
N ILE A 346 -7.36 -18.83 -8.63
CA ILE A 346 -7.76 -20.21 -8.33
C ILE A 346 -6.53 -21.07 -8.06
N SER A 347 -5.49 -20.93 -8.87
CA SER A 347 -4.25 -21.67 -8.71
C SER A 347 -3.54 -21.31 -7.40
N HIS A 348 -3.49 -20.04 -7.01
CA HIS A 348 -2.99 -19.65 -5.68
C HIS A 348 -3.86 -20.24 -4.55
N PHE A 349 -5.18 -20.25 -4.71
CA PHE A 349 -6.09 -20.84 -3.73
C PHE A 349 -5.92 -22.36 -3.60
N VAL A 350 -5.64 -23.07 -4.70
CA VAL A 350 -5.47 -24.53 -4.73
C VAL A 350 -4.05 -24.93 -4.36
N PHE A 351 -3.03 -24.37 -5.01
CA PHE A 351 -1.62 -24.75 -4.90
C PHE A 351 -0.85 -23.82 -3.95
N ARG A 352 -1.32 -23.74 -2.71
CA ARG A 352 -0.64 -23.02 -1.62
C ARG A 352 -0.23 -24.00 -0.53
N SER A 353 0.95 -23.82 0.05
CA SER A 353 1.36 -24.62 1.19
C SER A 353 0.46 -24.39 2.41
N SER A 354 0.28 -25.39 3.26
CA SER A 354 -0.47 -25.25 4.50
C SER A 354 0.37 -25.70 5.69
N LEU A 355 0.38 -24.91 6.76
CA LEU A 355 0.90 -25.33 8.06
C LEU A 355 -0.27 -25.82 8.92
N ILE A 356 -0.36 -27.13 9.12
CA ILE A 356 -1.45 -27.76 9.87
C ILE A 356 -0.97 -27.97 11.31
N LYS A 357 -1.74 -27.49 12.29
CA LYS A 357 -1.48 -27.72 13.72
C LYS A 357 -2.39 -28.82 14.24
N ILE A 358 -1.82 -29.95 14.68
CA ILE A 358 -2.55 -31.06 15.32
C ILE A 358 -1.96 -31.25 16.72
N GLY A 359 -2.71 -30.85 17.75
CA GLY A 359 -2.22 -30.80 19.12
C GLY A 359 -1.00 -29.87 19.26
N ARG A 360 0.13 -30.43 19.73
CA ARG A 360 1.42 -29.72 19.83
C ARG A 360 2.27 -29.76 18.56
N TYR A 361 1.94 -30.63 17.60
CA TYR A 361 2.72 -30.84 16.40
C TYR A 361 2.25 -29.93 15.26
N ARG A 362 3.19 -29.48 14.45
CA ARG A 362 2.92 -28.72 13.21
C ARG A 362 3.46 -29.53 12.04
N PHE A 363 2.66 -29.63 10.99
CA PHE A 363 3.02 -30.32 9.76
C PHE A 363 2.97 -29.32 8.61
N TYR A 364 4.07 -29.22 7.87
CA TYR A 364 4.09 -28.50 6.61
C TYR A 364 3.57 -29.42 5.51
N LEU A 365 2.48 -29.00 4.86
CA LEU A 365 1.93 -29.65 3.68
C LEU A 365 2.35 -28.84 2.44
N PRO A 366 3.23 -29.40 1.59
CA PRO A 366 3.71 -28.72 0.39
C PRO A 366 2.59 -28.33 -0.57
N ARG A 367 2.78 -27.24 -1.32
CA ARG A 367 1.83 -26.79 -2.35
C ARG A 367 1.53 -27.83 -3.43
N GLN A 368 2.43 -28.79 -3.64
CA GLN A 368 2.32 -29.88 -4.62
C GLN A 368 1.11 -30.78 -4.37
N PHE A 369 0.61 -30.82 -3.13
CA PHE A 369 -0.60 -31.56 -2.76
C PHE A 369 -1.90 -30.87 -3.23
N GLY A 370 -1.82 -29.66 -3.82
CA GLY A 370 -2.91 -28.98 -4.52
C GLY A 370 -4.22 -28.97 -3.73
N PHE A 371 -5.26 -29.57 -4.28
CA PHE A 371 -6.61 -29.63 -3.70
C PHE A 371 -6.66 -30.14 -2.27
N LEU A 372 -5.76 -31.06 -1.87
CA LEU A 372 -5.70 -31.52 -0.49
C LEU A 372 -5.35 -30.36 0.46
N THR A 373 -4.43 -29.47 0.07
CA THR A 373 -4.09 -28.29 0.86
C THR A 373 -5.27 -27.34 1.03
N ALA A 374 -6.07 -27.16 -0.03
CA ALA A 374 -7.25 -26.31 -0.03
C ALA A 374 -8.37 -26.90 0.84
N PHE A 375 -8.61 -28.21 0.70
CA PHE A 375 -9.57 -28.94 1.52
C PHE A 375 -9.25 -28.83 3.01
N PHE A 376 -7.99 -29.05 3.40
CA PHE A 376 -7.55 -28.89 4.79
C PHE A 376 -7.71 -27.45 5.29
N ARG A 377 -7.42 -26.44 4.46
CA ARG A 377 -7.64 -25.03 4.84
C ARG A 377 -9.12 -24.73 5.09
N ILE A 378 -10.02 -25.24 4.24
CA ILE A 378 -11.47 -25.06 4.38
C ILE A 378 -11.95 -25.71 5.68
N ILE A 379 -11.62 -26.99 5.90
CA ILE A 379 -12.04 -27.72 7.11
C ILE A 379 -11.46 -27.07 8.36
N TYR A 380 -10.18 -26.73 8.36
CA TYR A 380 -9.54 -26.09 9.51
C TYR A 380 -10.15 -24.72 9.80
N GLY A 381 -10.49 -23.94 8.76
CA GLY A 381 -11.20 -22.68 8.89
C GLY A 381 -12.57 -22.84 9.55
N VAL A 382 -13.36 -23.81 9.09
CA VAL A 382 -14.70 -24.14 9.64
C VAL A 382 -14.59 -24.63 11.10
N TYR A 383 -13.63 -25.52 11.38
CA TYR A 383 -13.37 -25.99 12.75
C TYR A 383 -13.01 -24.83 13.68
N LYS A 384 -12.12 -23.93 13.24
CA LYS A 384 -11.71 -22.77 14.03
C LYS A 384 -12.87 -21.82 14.30
N SER A 385 -13.75 -21.56 13.32
CA SER A 385 -14.93 -20.72 13.54
C SER A 385 -15.93 -21.34 14.51
N LEU A 386 -16.08 -22.66 14.51
CA LEU A 386 -16.96 -23.40 15.44
C LEU A 386 -16.39 -23.52 16.86
N SER A 387 -15.07 -23.42 17.02
CA SER A 387 -14.40 -23.44 18.33
C SER A 387 -14.31 -22.07 19.03
N ILE A 388 -14.74 -21.00 18.35
CA ILE A 388 -14.76 -19.62 18.86
C ILE A 388 -16.21 -19.17 19.17
N SER A 389 -17.22 -19.93 18.71
CA SER A 389 -18.60 -19.89 19.19
C SER A 389 -18.79 -20.82 20.38
#